data_AF-A0A7X6L1T6-F1
#
_entry.id   AF-A0A7X6L1T6-F1
#
_cell.length_a   1.000
_cell.length_b   1.000
_cell.length_c   1.000
_cell.angle_alpha   90.00
_cell.angle_beta   90.00
_cell.angle_gamma   90.00
#
_symmetry.space_group_name_H-M   'P 1'
#
loop_
_entity.id
_entity.type
_entity.pdbx_description
1 polymer ?
#
loop_
_entity_poly.entity_id
_entity_poly.type
_entity_poly.pdbx_seq_one_letter_code
_entity_poly.pdbx_strand_id
1 'polypeptide(L)'
;MLVKALGAGFAGLVFLTVVIAAVVTTVVVFDHALTTPAPGASTGTGSSPSTEAQQDIPAQMLVHYQAAAGDCPGLDWSVLAAIGKIETNHGRSTLPGVSEGENASGAGGPMQFLAATFDSVVARHPLPAGGASTPSRYNPSDAIHAAAFHLCDSGAPGDLRAAIFAYNHADWYVDQVLDQAARYRATDTSGGDCHTASSPSATAAQVISFACAQLGLPYVWGGNGPDANGGWDCSGLTEAAYRAAGISIPRTTYDQVHTGAPVSEDQLLPGDLVFYGTAADVHHVGIYLGGGQMVHAPTFNEPVQISAYRWSGDDYYTATRPTPAHDDSRAAR
;
A
#
# COMPACT_ATOMS: atom_id res chain seq x y z
N MET A 1 11.70 -29.46 -90.69
CA MET A 1 11.26 -30.84 -90.42
C MET A 1 10.22 -30.76 -89.30
N LEU A 2 8.95 -30.65 -89.67
CA LEU A 2 7.93 -31.72 -89.54
C LEU A 2 7.79 -32.30 -88.12
N VAL A 3 6.62 -32.48 -87.49
CA VAL A 3 5.20 -32.15 -87.72
C VAL A 3 4.43 -32.76 -86.53
N LYS A 4 3.17 -32.30 -86.29
CA LYS A 4 2.05 -32.95 -85.56
C LYS A 4 2.06 -32.96 -84.02
N ALA A 5 0.94 -32.87 -83.31
CA ALA A 5 -0.45 -32.47 -83.56
C ALA A 5 -1.19 -32.55 -82.21
N LEU A 6 -2.16 -31.68 -81.91
CA LEU A 6 -3.62 -31.92 -81.82
C LEU A 6 -4.07 -30.97 -80.68
N GLY A 7 -5.18 -30.24 -80.69
CA GLY A 7 -6.34 -30.17 -81.56
C GLY A 7 -7.54 -29.76 -80.70
N ALA A 8 -8.36 -28.83 -81.22
CA ALA A 8 -9.71 -28.41 -80.79
C ALA A 8 -9.83 -27.65 -79.45
N GLY A 9 -10.62 -26.58 -79.30
CA GLY A 9 -11.62 -25.97 -80.18
C GLY A 9 -12.89 -25.61 -79.38
N PHE A 10 -13.28 -24.33 -79.44
CA PHE A 10 -14.62 -23.72 -79.22
C PHE A 10 -15.36 -23.99 -77.89
N ALA A 11 -15.57 -22.98 -77.05
CA ALA A 11 -16.62 -21.94 -77.13
C ALA A 11 -18.04 -22.48 -76.94
N GLY A 12 -18.73 -22.00 -75.88
CA GLY A 12 -20.13 -22.31 -75.63
C GLY A 12 -20.62 -21.63 -74.35
N LEU A 13 -21.26 -20.48 -74.52
CA LEU A 13 -21.92 -19.68 -73.51
C LEU A 13 -23.27 -20.34 -73.11
N VAL A 14 -23.72 -20.12 -71.86
CA VAL A 14 -25.12 -19.88 -71.44
C VAL A 14 -25.82 -20.86 -70.44
N PHE A 15 -26.49 -20.22 -69.45
CA PHE A 15 -27.65 -20.55 -68.57
C PHE A 15 -27.45 -21.33 -67.23
N LEU A 16 -27.36 -20.51 -66.16
CA LEU A 16 -28.28 -20.44 -64.99
C LEU A 16 -28.49 -21.67 -64.08
N THR A 17 -28.10 -21.52 -62.82
CA THR A 17 -28.96 -21.88 -61.67
C THR A 17 -28.55 -21.07 -60.43
N VAL A 18 -29.57 -20.46 -59.82
CA VAL A 18 -29.61 -19.86 -58.48
C VAL A 18 -29.17 -20.88 -57.42
N VAL A 19 -28.56 -20.45 -56.30
CA VAL A 19 -28.96 -20.81 -54.91
C VAL A 19 -27.94 -20.28 -53.87
N ILE A 20 -28.44 -19.29 -53.11
CA ILE A 20 -28.41 -19.12 -51.64
C ILE A 20 -27.06 -19.04 -50.91
N ALA A 21 -26.88 -17.87 -50.29
CA ALA A 21 -25.87 -17.56 -49.28
C ALA A 21 -26.11 -18.33 -47.97
N ALA A 22 -25.04 -18.89 -47.41
CA ALA A 22 -24.86 -19.08 -45.97
C ALA A 22 -23.35 -19.20 -45.68
N VAL A 23 -22.77 -18.14 -45.11
CA VAL A 23 -21.42 -18.17 -44.54
C VAL A 23 -21.51 -18.92 -43.23
N VAL A 24 -21.03 -20.16 -43.21
CA VAL A 24 -20.82 -20.94 -41.98
C VAL A 24 -19.44 -20.62 -41.46
N THR A 25 -19.34 -19.74 -40.47
CA THR A 25 -18.14 -19.56 -39.67
C THR A 25 -18.11 -20.69 -38.63
N THR A 26 -17.06 -21.50 -38.69
CA THR A 26 -16.75 -22.58 -37.77
C THR A 26 -16.61 -22.05 -36.34
N VAL A 27 -17.44 -22.56 -35.42
CA VAL A 27 -17.21 -22.45 -33.97
C VAL A 27 -16.13 -23.48 -33.61
N VAL A 28 -14.92 -23.00 -33.34
CA VAL A 28 -13.90 -23.79 -32.65
C VAL A 28 -14.29 -23.77 -31.17
N VAL A 29 -14.84 -24.89 -30.68
CA VAL A 29 -15.03 -25.12 -29.25
C VAL A 29 -13.66 -25.48 -28.68
N PHE A 30 -12.99 -24.53 -28.04
CA PHE A 30 -11.92 -24.85 -27.13
C PHE A 30 -12.54 -25.36 -25.84
N ASP A 31 -12.52 -26.68 -25.67
CA ASP A 31 -12.78 -27.33 -24.38
C ASP A 31 -11.59 -27.01 -23.46
N HIS A 32 -11.61 -25.82 -22.83
CA HIS A 32 -10.78 -25.57 -21.66
C HIS A 32 -11.45 -26.31 -20.50
N ALA A 33 -11.06 -27.57 -20.32
CA ALA A 33 -11.20 -28.22 -19.03
C ALA A 33 -10.59 -27.29 -17.98
N LEU A 34 -11.45 -26.60 -17.24
CA LEU A 34 -11.08 -25.87 -16.04
C LEU A 34 -10.66 -26.91 -15.00
N THR A 35 -9.41 -27.37 -15.08
CA THR A 35 -8.73 -27.91 -13.91
C THR A 35 -8.64 -26.79 -12.91
N THR A 36 -9.60 -26.77 -11.99
CA THR A 36 -9.49 -26.06 -10.72
C THR A 36 -8.17 -26.48 -10.08
N PRO A 37 -7.21 -25.57 -9.84
CA PRO A 37 -6.12 -25.90 -8.97
C PRO A 37 -6.72 -26.13 -7.58
N ALA A 38 -6.40 -27.27 -6.97
CA ALA A 38 -6.72 -27.54 -5.58
C ALA A 38 -6.18 -26.40 -4.70
N PRO A 39 -6.86 -26.02 -3.59
CA PRO A 39 -6.31 -25.10 -2.62
C PRO A 39 -5.18 -25.82 -1.88
N GLY A 40 -3.96 -25.69 -2.41
CA GLY A 40 -2.75 -26.29 -1.87
C GLY A 40 -1.83 -25.22 -1.30
N ALA A 41 -1.67 -25.25 0.02
CA ALA A 41 -0.62 -24.63 0.84
C ALA A 41 -0.62 -23.10 0.98
N SER A 42 -1.46 -22.59 1.89
CA SER A 42 -1.07 -21.43 2.70
C SER A 42 -0.06 -21.89 3.75
N THR A 43 1.23 -21.60 3.56
CA THR A 43 2.26 -21.79 4.60
C THR A 43 3.05 -20.52 4.91
N GLY A 44 2.58 -19.36 4.47
CA GLY A 44 3.10 -18.08 4.95
C GLY A 44 2.31 -17.61 6.17
N THR A 45 2.88 -17.73 7.36
CA THR A 45 2.36 -17.07 8.56
C THR A 45 2.65 -15.57 8.40
N GLY A 46 1.64 -14.75 8.12
CA GLY A 46 1.82 -13.29 8.00
C GLY A 46 0.79 -12.60 7.09
N SER A 47 0.82 -11.27 7.11
CA SER A 47 -0.07 -10.38 6.36
C SER A 47 0.09 -10.54 4.84
N SER A 48 -0.87 -10.10 4.02
CA SER A 48 -0.68 -10.05 2.56
C SER A 48 0.29 -8.92 2.16
N PRO A 49 1.19 -9.11 1.17
CA PRO A 49 2.04 -8.03 0.65
C PRO A 49 1.25 -6.86 0.06
N SER A 50 1.61 -5.65 0.46
CA SER A 50 1.09 -4.40 -0.09
C SER A 50 1.48 -4.21 -1.56
N THR A 51 0.84 -3.28 -2.28
CA THR A 51 1.30 -2.91 -3.63
C THR A 51 2.71 -2.33 -3.61
N GLU A 52 3.07 -1.56 -2.58
CA GLU A 52 4.45 -1.10 -2.40
C GLU A 52 5.40 -2.30 -2.28
N ALA A 53 5.07 -3.28 -1.45
CA ALA A 53 5.90 -4.48 -1.30
C ALA A 53 6.05 -5.24 -2.62
N GLN A 54 4.97 -5.40 -3.39
CA GLN A 54 4.99 -6.08 -4.68
C GLN A 54 5.79 -5.34 -5.76
N GLN A 55 5.86 -4.00 -5.69
CA GLN A 55 6.61 -3.17 -6.64
C GLN A 55 8.08 -2.99 -6.25
N ASP A 56 8.36 -2.84 -4.96
CA ASP A 56 9.70 -2.54 -4.45
C ASP A 56 10.56 -3.80 -4.30
N ILE A 57 9.98 -4.88 -3.75
CA ILE A 57 10.72 -6.09 -3.40
C ILE A 57 10.89 -6.96 -4.65
N PRO A 58 12.12 -7.37 -5.01
CA PRO A 58 12.31 -8.37 -6.06
C PRO A 58 11.50 -9.63 -5.75
N ALA A 59 10.70 -10.13 -6.69
CA ALA A 59 9.72 -11.20 -6.45
C ALA A 59 10.33 -12.45 -5.77
N GLN A 60 11.55 -12.81 -6.15
CA GLN A 60 12.30 -13.92 -5.56
C GLN A 60 12.72 -13.66 -4.10
N MET A 61 13.06 -12.41 -3.74
CA MET A 61 13.31 -12.03 -2.34
C MET A 61 12.03 -12.09 -1.50
N LEU A 62 10.88 -11.67 -2.06
CA LEU A 62 9.60 -11.72 -1.37
C LEU A 62 9.22 -13.14 -0.96
N VAL A 63 9.46 -14.12 -1.85
CA VAL A 63 9.26 -15.54 -1.55
C VAL A 63 10.14 -15.98 -0.37
N HIS A 64 11.41 -15.57 -0.34
CA HIS A 64 12.30 -15.91 0.78
C HIS A 64 11.84 -15.29 2.11
N TYR A 65 11.43 -14.02 2.12
CA TYR A 65 10.92 -13.37 3.35
C TYR A 65 9.66 -14.06 3.88
N GLN A 66 8.71 -14.40 2.99
CA GLN A 66 7.48 -15.09 3.38
C GLN A 66 7.73 -16.51 3.90
N ALA A 67 8.68 -17.23 3.29
CA ALA A 67 9.07 -18.56 3.75
C ALA A 67 9.75 -18.52 5.12
N ALA A 68 10.73 -17.63 5.30
CA ALA A 68 11.52 -17.53 6.53
C ALA A 68 10.73 -17.03 7.75
N ALA A 69 9.63 -16.30 7.56
CA ALA A 69 8.75 -15.92 8.66
C ALA A 69 8.24 -17.15 9.45
N GLY A 70 8.12 -18.32 8.80
CA GLY A 70 7.75 -19.57 9.45
C GLY A 70 8.75 -20.08 10.50
N ASP A 71 10.01 -19.63 10.45
CA ASP A 71 11.06 -20.04 11.39
C ASP A 71 10.93 -19.38 12.77
N CYS A 72 10.18 -18.28 12.85
CA CYS A 72 9.88 -17.54 14.08
C CYS A 72 8.36 -17.43 14.23
N PRO A 73 7.68 -18.37 14.92
CA PRO A 73 6.22 -18.38 15.02
C PRO A 73 5.64 -17.03 15.48
N GLY A 74 4.80 -16.43 14.63
CA GLY A 74 4.15 -15.15 14.88
C GLY A 74 4.94 -13.90 14.44
N LEU A 75 6.14 -14.06 13.88
CA LEU A 75 6.84 -12.99 13.18
C LEU A 75 6.17 -12.75 11.81
N ASP A 76 5.86 -11.49 11.50
CA ASP A 76 5.37 -11.13 10.17
C ASP A 76 6.54 -11.00 9.18
N TRP A 77 6.39 -11.56 7.98
CA TRP A 77 7.43 -11.52 6.93
C TRP A 77 7.85 -10.09 6.58
N SER A 78 6.98 -9.09 6.81
CA SER A 78 7.27 -7.71 6.47
C SER A 78 8.40 -7.12 7.31
N VAL A 79 8.67 -7.67 8.50
CA VAL A 79 9.83 -7.30 9.33
C VAL A 79 11.13 -7.74 8.67
N LEU A 80 11.20 -8.98 8.18
CA LEU A 80 12.37 -9.50 7.47
C LEU A 80 12.61 -8.73 6.17
N ALA A 81 11.53 -8.44 5.44
CA ALA A 81 11.60 -7.62 4.24
C ALA A 81 12.11 -6.20 4.51
N ALA A 82 11.65 -5.58 5.60
CA ALA A 82 12.08 -4.25 6.02
C ALA A 82 13.56 -4.22 6.43
N ILE A 83 14.05 -5.22 7.17
CA ILE A 83 15.49 -5.36 7.44
C ILE A 83 16.26 -5.44 6.12
N GLY A 84 15.86 -6.32 5.20
CA GLY A 84 16.53 -6.43 3.90
C GLY A 84 16.47 -5.14 3.07
N LYS A 85 15.40 -4.34 3.19
CA LYS A 85 15.28 -3.01 2.58
C LYS A 85 16.32 -2.04 3.13
N ILE A 86 16.36 -1.90 4.45
CA ILE A 86 17.23 -0.94 5.14
C ILE A 86 18.70 -1.32 5.00
N GLU A 87 19.03 -2.61 5.10
CA GLU A 87 20.42 -3.08 5.00
C GLU A 87 21.01 -2.88 3.61
N THR A 88 20.30 -3.29 2.56
CA THR A 88 20.89 -3.40 1.22
C THR A 88 19.93 -3.14 0.07
N ASN A 89 18.74 -2.60 0.35
CA ASN A 89 17.67 -2.48 -0.65
C ASN A 89 17.35 -3.84 -1.32
N HIS A 90 17.22 -4.88 -0.49
CA HIS A 90 17.00 -6.29 -0.87
C HIS A 90 18.13 -6.88 -1.73
N GLY A 91 19.37 -6.58 -1.39
CA GLY A 91 20.58 -7.03 -2.09
C GLY A 91 20.91 -6.26 -3.36
N ARG A 92 20.20 -5.16 -3.66
CA ARG A 92 20.43 -4.33 -4.86
C ARG A 92 21.48 -3.24 -4.66
N SER A 93 21.85 -2.95 -3.41
CA SER A 93 22.88 -1.96 -3.08
C SER A 93 24.24 -2.34 -3.65
N THR A 94 24.98 -1.36 -4.16
CA THR A 94 26.37 -1.52 -4.64
C THR A 94 27.40 -1.18 -3.57
N LEU A 95 26.98 -1.00 -2.32
CA LEU A 95 27.88 -0.75 -1.21
C LEU A 95 28.74 -1.98 -0.88
N PRO A 96 29.91 -1.80 -0.24
CA PRO A 96 30.78 -2.91 0.16
C PRO A 96 30.06 -3.94 1.03
N GLY A 97 30.40 -5.21 0.86
CA GLY A 97 29.89 -6.31 1.68
C GLY A 97 28.58 -6.92 1.21
N VAL A 98 27.87 -6.34 0.24
CA VAL A 98 26.55 -6.84 -0.20
C VAL A 98 26.67 -8.16 -0.96
N SER A 99 27.46 -8.19 -2.04
CA SER A 99 27.66 -9.39 -2.88
C SER A 99 28.94 -10.16 -2.55
N GLU A 100 29.94 -9.47 -2.00
CA GLU A 100 31.23 -10.04 -1.61
C GLU A 100 31.93 -9.13 -0.59
N GLY A 101 32.92 -9.68 0.13
CA GLY A 101 33.67 -8.94 1.14
C GLY A 101 32.80 -8.50 2.32
N GLU A 102 33.28 -7.52 3.09
CA GLU A 102 32.58 -7.03 4.27
C GLU A 102 32.50 -5.50 4.25
N ASN A 103 31.49 -4.95 4.90
CA ASN A 103 31.45 -3.53 5.22
C ASN A 103 32.44 -3.19 6.36
N ALA A 104 32.54 -1.92 6.74
CA ALA A 104 33.47 -1.47 7.78
C ALA A 104 33.23 -2.09 9.16
N SER A 105 32.05 -2.66 9.40
CA SER A 105 31.67 -3.33 10.65
C SER A 105 31.87 -4.85 10.60
N GLY A 106 32.34 -5.42 9.48
CA GLY A 106 32.48 -6.87 9.30
C GLY A 106 31.18 -7.57 8.86
N ALA A 107 30.17 -6.81 8.45
CA ALA A 107 28.89 -7.34 8.00
C ALA A 107 28.90 -7.63 6.49
N GLY A 108 28.19 -8.68 6.08
CA GLY A 108 28.08 -9.03 4.66
C GLY A 108 26.79 -9.75 4.28
N GLY A 109 26.55 -9.83 2.97
CA GLY A 109 25.34 -10.40 2.38
C GLY A 109 24.16 -9.43 2.29
N PRO A 110 23.02 -9.87 1.72
CA PRO A 110 21.83 -9.04 1.53
C PRO A 110 21.17 -8.62 2.85
N MET A 111 21.45 -9.33 3.94
CA MET A 111 20.95 -9.00 5.29
C MET A 111 22.03 -8.37 6.19
N GLN A 112 23.22 -8.07 5.64
CA GLN A 112 24.37 -7.47 6.36
C GLN A 112 24.66 -8.13 7.72
N PHE A 113 24.71 -9.45 7.73
CA PHE A 113 25.04 -10.21 8.93
C PHE A 113 26.53 -10.08 9.27
N LEU A 114 26.84 -9.87 10.54
CA LEU A 114 28.19 -10.13 11.05
C LEU A 114 28.50 -11.63 10.94
N ALA A 115 29.72 -11.97 10.52
CA ALA A 115 30.18 -13.35 10.34
C ALA A 115 29.90 -14.23 11.58
N ALA A 116 30.35 -13.78 12.75
CA ALA A 116 30.21 -14.52 14.00
C ALA A 116 28.75 -14.71 14.42
N THR A 117 27.90 -13.72 14.17
CA THR A 117 26.46 -13.81 14.47
C THR A 117 25.80 -14.84 13.56
N PHE A 118 26.07 -14.79 12.25
CA PHE A 118 25.55 -15.78 11.30
C PHE A 118 25.98 -17.20 11.67
N ASP A 119 27.29 -17.40 11.90
CA ASP A 119 27.85 -18.71 12.27
C ASP A 119 27.22 -19.27 13.56
N SER A 120 27.00 -18.41 14.56
CA SER A 120 26.34 -18.78 15.81
C SER A 120 24.86 -19.16 15.62
N VAL A 121 24.16 -18.47 14.73
CA VAL A 121 22.76 -18.79 14.41
C VAL A 121 22.66 -20.12 13.68
N VAL A 122 23.41 -20.32 12.60
CA VAL A 122 23.34 -21.55 11.79
C VAL A 122 23.86 -22.79 12.54
N ALA A 123 24.71 -22.60 13.55
CA ALA A 123 25.13 -23.69 14.45
C ALA A 123 23.99 -24.16 15.39
N ARG A 124 23.05 -23.26 15.73
CA ARG A 124 21.91 -23.57 16.62
C ARG A 124 20.65 -23.96 15.86
N HIS A 125 20.49 -23.43 14.65
CA HIS A 125 19.30 -23.58 13.83
C HIS A 125 19.67 -24.12 12.44
N PRO A 126 19.35 -25.39 12.15
CA PRO A 126 19.50 -25.93 10.80
C PRO A 126 18.66 -25.13 9.81
N LEU A 127 19.30 -24.60 8.77
CA LEU A 127 18.59 -23.86 7.72
C LEU A 127 17.78 -24.82 6.82
N PRO A 128 16.60 -24.42 6.34
CA PRO A 128 15.79 -25.25 5.46
C PRO A 128 16.44 -25.42 4.07
N ALA A 129 15.98 -26.43 3.34
CA ALA A 129 16.44 -26.65 1.97
C ALA A 129 16.07 -25.48 1.04
N GLY A 130 16.89 -25.23 0.02
CA GLY A 130 16.74 -24.09 -0.91
C GLY A 130 17.85 -23.04 -0.82
N GLY A 131 18.71 -23.18 0.19
CA GLY A 131 19.92 -22.39 0.40
C GLY A 131 21.17 -22.90 -0.30
N ALA A 132 22.34 -22.40 0.11
CA ALA A 132 23.62 -22.89 -0.40
C ALA A 132 23.96 -24.29 0.15
N SER A 133 24.82 -25.02 -0.54
CA SER A 133 25.29 -26.34 -0.10
C SER A 133 26.06 -26.30 1.22
N THR A 134 26.72 -25.16 1.48
CA THR A 134 27.26 -24.78 2.79
C THR A 134 26.61 -23.45 3.15
N PRO A 135 25.95 -23.32 4.32
CA PRO A 135 25.28 -22.08 4.72
C PRO A 135 26.17 -20.86 4.50
N SER A 136 25.63 -19.87 3.78
CA SER A 136 26.39 -18.67 3.42
C SER A 136 25.55 -17.43 3.64
N ARG A 137 26.07 -16.46 4.41
CA ARG A 137 25.41 -15.16 4.57
C ARG A 137 25.21 -14.38 3.26
N TYR A 138 25.88 -14.77 2.16
CA TYR A 138 25.70 -14.17 0.83
C TYR A 138 24.62 -14.88 0.00
N ASN A 139 24.19 -16.08 0.40
CA ASN A 139 23.02 -16.69 -0.20
C ASN A 139 21.77 -16.03 0.40
N PRO A 140 20.87 -15.44 -0.41
CA PRO A 140 19.71 -14.72 0.12
C PRO A 140 18.79 -15.58 0.98
N SER A 141 18.53 -16.83 0.59
CA SER A 141 17.71 -17.74 1.37
C SER A 141 18.34 -17.98 2.75
N ASP A 142 19.61 -18.36 2.78
CA ASP A 142 20.31 -18.64 4.04
C ASP A 142 20.33 -17.43 4.97
N ALA A 143 20.66 -16.25 4.43
CA ALA A 143 20.74 -15.01 5.19
C ALA A 143 19.39 -14.60 5.79
N ILE A 144 18.30 -14.76 5.03
CA ILE A 144 16.95 -14.38 5.48
C ILE A 144 16.42 -15.37 6.52
N HIS A 145 16.64 -16.68 6.35
CA HIS A 145 16.30 -17.68 7.36
C HIS A 145 17.12 -17.47 8.65
N ALA A 146 18.42 -17.19 8.54
CA ALA A 146 19.24 -16.82 9.69
C ALA A 146 18.74 -15.53 10.39
N ALA A 147 18.25 -14.54 9.64
CA ALA A 147 17.64 -13.34 10.22
C ALA A 147 16.40 -13.67 11.06
N ALA A 148 15.52 -14.54 10.56
CA ALA A 148 14.32 -14.96 11.28
C ALA A 148 14.65 -15.65 12.60
N PHE A 149 15.59 -16.61 12.58
CA PHE A 149 16.05 -17.27 13.79
C PHE A 149 16.72 -16.30 14.77
N HIS A 150 17.55 -15.37 14.27
CA HIS A 150 18.20 -14.39 15.13
C HIS A 150 17.19 -13.47 15.84
N LEU A 151 16.16 -13.02 15.14
CA LEU A 151 15.06 -12.24 15.75
C LEU A 151 14.28 -13.08 16.77
N CYS A 152 14.00 -14.35 16.47
CA CYS A 152 13.33 -15.27 17.38
C CYS A 152 14.11 -15.45 18.68
N ASP A 153 15.41 -15.72 18.57
CA ASP A 153 16.32 -15.87 19.71
C ASP A 153 16.42 -14.59 20.55
N SER A 154 16.18 -13.44 19.92
CA SER A 154 16.26 -12.12 20.53
C SER A 154 14.92 -11.63 21.11
N GLY A 155 13.87 -12.47 21.10
CA GLY A 155 12.60 -12.20 21.76
C GLY A 155 11.41 -11.92 20.86
N ALA A 156 11.57 -11.98 19.53
CA ALA A 156 10.43 -11.88 18.62
C ALA A 156 9.52 -13.12 18.72
N PRO A 157 8.20 -12.98 18.50
CA PRO A 157 7.47 -11.72 18.29
C PRO A 157 7.11 -10.98 19.59
N GLY A 158 7.39 -11.57 20.78
CA GLY A 158 6.96 -11.05 22.07
C GLY A 158 7.48 -9.64 22.42
N ASP A 159 8.76 -9.39 22.15
CA ASP A 159 9.38 -8.06 22.22
C ASP A 159 10.10 -7.75 20.90
N LEU A 160 9.30 -7.36 19.90
CA LEU A 160 9.79 -7.13 18.55
C LEU A 160 10.78 -5.94 18.48
N ARG A 161 10.58 -4.90 19.30
CA ARG A 161 11.50 -3.75 19.33
C ARG A 161 12.86 -4.17 19.88
N ALA A 162 12.90 -4.92 20.98
CA ALA A 162 14.16 -5.42 21.52
C ALA A 162 14.86 -6.39 20.56
N ALA A 163 14.10 -7.25 19.87
CA ALA A 163 14.65 -8.19 18.89
C ALA A 163 15.30 -7.47 17.69
N ILE A 164 14.64 -6.44 17.13
CA ILE A 164 15.23 -5.63 16.05
C ILE A 164 16.41 -4.81 16.59
N PHE A 165 16.34 -4.31 17.82
CA PHE A 165 17.46 -3.62 18.46
C PHE A 165 18.67 -4.54 18.62
N ALA A 166 18.48 -5.83 18.95
CA ALA A 166 19.57 -6.79 19.05
C ALA A 166 20.27 -7.05 17.69
N TYR A 167 19.59 -6.77 16.58
CA TYR A 167 20.13 -6.93 15.23
C TYR A 167 21.20 -5.86 14.89
N ASN A 168 20.93 -4.58 15.20
CA ASN A 168 21.77 -3.45 14.77
C ASN A 168 22.27 -2.54 15.93
N HIS A 169 21.63 -2.61 17.09
CA HIS A 169 21.89 -1.79 18.30
C HIS A 169 21.63 -0.28 18.14
N ALA A 170 20.65 0.09 17.33
CA ALA A 170 20.26 1.49 17.15
C ALA A 170 18.74 1.69 17.13
N ASP A 171 18.24 2.62 17.95
CA ASP A 171 16.81 2.94 18.01
C ASP A 171 16.27 3.48 16.67
N TRP A 172 17.05 4.32 15.98
CA TRP A 172 16.66 4.84 14.67
C TRP A 172 16.49 3.72 13.63
N TYR A 173 17.26 2.63 13.75
CA TYR A 173 17.14 1.47 12.87
C TYR A 173 15.87 0.69 13.19
N VAL A 174 15.55 0.51 14.48
CA VAL A 174 14.30 -0.12 14.92
C VAL A 174 13.09 0.62 14.36
N ASP A 175 13.09 1.96 14.45
CA ASP A 175 11.98 2.77 13.94
C ASP A 175 11.85 2.66 12.41
N GLN A 176 12.97 2.71 11.67
CA GLN A 176 12.96 2.53 10.21
C GLN A 176 12.45 1.16 9.78
N VAL A 177 12.88 0.09 10.46
CA VAL A 177 12.42 -1.27 10.16
C VAL A 177 10.93 -1.41 10.44
N LEU A 178 10.44 -0.91 11.58
CA LEU A 178 9.03 -1.04 11.93
C LEU A 178 8.10 -0.21 11.02
N ASP A 179 8.51 0.99 10.63
CA ASP A 179 7.78 1.84 9.68
C ASP A 179 7.72 1.19 8.29
N GLN A 180 8.87 0.76 7.76
CA GLN A 180 8.91 0.09 6.46
C GLN A 180 8.14 -1.24 6.48
N ALA A 181 8.22 -2.00 7.57
CA ALA A 181 7.46 -3.23 7.74
C ALA A 181 5.95 -2.93 7.75
N ALA A 182 5.51 -1.82 8.35
CA ALA A 182 4.12 -1.38 8.33
C ALA A 182 3.65 -1.07 6.89
N ARG A 183 4.47 -0.37 6.11
CA ARG A 183 4.19 -0.08 4.69
C ARG A 183 4.11 -1.34 3.82
N TYR A 184 4.95 -2.34 4.08
CA TYR A 184 4.96 -3.59 3.31
C TYR A 184 3.80 -4.54 3.63
N ARG A 185 3.25 -4.48 4.84
CA ARG A 185 2.04 -5.24 5.21
C ARG A 185 0.75 -4.44 5.13
N ALA A 186 0.84 -3.15 4.76
CA ALA A 186 -0.33 -2.33 4.54
C ALA A 186 -1.15 -3.00 3.43
N THR A 187 -2.28 -3.61 3.78
CA THR A 187 -3.22 -4.07 2.76
C THR A 187 -3.52 -2.89 1.88
N ASP A 188 -3.36 -3.04 0.57
CA ASP A 188 -3.48 -1.99 -0.44
C ASP A 188 -4.65 -1.07 -0.11
N THR A 189 -4.37 -0.01 0.66
CA THR A 189 -5.34 1.02 0.92
C THR A 189 -5.30 1.80 -0.37
N SER A 190 -6.19 1.45 -1.29
CA SER A 190 -6.70 2.48 -2.18
C SER A 190 -7.25 3.56 -1.24
N GLY A 191 -6.47 4.61 -1.00
CA GLY A 191 -6.54 5.37 0.25
C GLY A 191 -5.20 5.96 0.65
N GLY A 192 -5.12 7.28 0.75
CA GLY A 192 -3.94 7.99 1.27
C GLY A 192 -3.37 9.05 0.34
N ASP A 193 -3.72 9.01 -0.95
CA ASP A 193 -3.48 10.10 -1.88
C ASP A 193 -4.78 10.55 -2.56
N CYS A 194 -4.72 11.73 -3.16
CA CYS A 194 -5.86 12.38 -3.80
C CYS A 194 -6.36 11.74 -5.10
N HIS A 195 -5.64 10.75 -5.63
CA HIS A 195 -5.95 10.05 -6.88
C HIS A 195 -6.39 8.59 -6.63
N THR A 196 -6.06 8.02 -5.47
CA THR A 196 -6.29 6.61 -5.14
C THR A 196 -7.22 6.40 -3.96
N ALA A 197 -7.71 7.48 -3.31
CA ALA A 197 -8.62 7.38 -2.18
C ALA A 197 -9.90 6.57 -2.49
N SER A 198 -9.98 5.33 -1.98
CA SER A 198 -11.17 4.49 -2.08
C SER A 198 -12.23 5.02 -1.14
N SER A 199 -13.19 5.76 -1.72
CA SER A 199 -14.22 6.41 -0.93
C SER A 199 -15.37 5.44 -0.63
N PRO A 200 -15.82 5.31 0.64
CA PRO A 200 -16.89 4.39 1.02
C PRO A 200 -18.26 4.79 0.45
N SER A 201 -18.39 6.02 -0.06
CA SER A 201 -19.61 6.54 -0.66
C SER A 201 -19.30 7.59 -1.74
N ALA A 202 -20.28 7.86 -2.61
CA ALA A 202 -20.19 8.94 -3.60
C ALA A 202 -20.04 10.32 -2.94
N THR A 203 -20.64 10.51 -1.77
CA THR A 203 -20.49 11.73 -0.96
C THR A 203 -19.05 11.89 -0.50
N ALA A 204 -18.45 10.86 0.11
CA ALA A 204 -17.05 10.90 0.53
C ALA A 204 -16.11 11.17 -0.66
N ALA A 205 -16.39 10.57 -1.82
CA ALA A 205 -15.63 10.83 -3.04
C ALA A 205 -15.67 12.30 -3.48
N GLN A 206 -16.84 12.95 -3.38
CA GLN A 206 -16.98 14.38 -3.72
C GLN A 206 -16.27 15.29 -2.72
N VAL A 207 -16.38 15.00 -1.42
CA VAL A 207 -15.67 15.72 -0.36
C VAL A 207 -14.15 15.66 -0.60
N ILE A 208 -13.62 14.46 -0.78
CA ILE A 208 -12.18 14.24 -1.04
C ILE A 208 -11.76 14.91 -2.35
N SER A 209 -12.51 14.70 -3.43
CA SER A 209 -12.19 15.29 -4.73
C SER A 209 -12.14 16.82 -4.68
N PHE A 210 -13.04 17.47 -3.94
CA PHE A 210 -13.00 18.92 -3.77
C PHE A 210 -11.75 19.36 -3.04
N ALA A 211 -11.47 18.77 -1.87
CA ALA A 211 -10.34 19.15 -1.02
C ALA A 211 -9.00 18.91 -1.74
N CYS A 212 -8.90 17.79 -2.44
CA CYS A 212 -7.75 17.43 -3.25
C CYS A 212 -7.49 18.39 -4.42
N ALA A 213 -8.54 18.94 -5.03
CA ALA A 213 -8.38 19.96 -6.06
C ALA A 213 -7.80 21.29 -5.51
N GLN A 214 -7.74 21.46 -4.18
CA GLN A 214 -7.17 22.64 -3.54
C GLN A 214 -5.69 22.48 -3.18
N LEU A 215 -5.07 21.32 -3.42
CA LEU A 215 -3.65 21.09 -3.09
C LEU A 215 -2.75 22.18 -3.69
N GLY A 216 -1.81 22.66 -2.88
CA GLY A 216 -0.88 23.72 -3.25
C GLY A 216 -1.43 25.15 -3.09
N LEU A 217 -2.74 25.34 -2.88
CA LEU A 217 -3.30 26.66 -2.60
C LEU A 217 -2.88 27.14 -1.20
N PRO A 218 -2.68 28.46 -1.01
CA PRO A 218 -2.11 28.98 0.22
C PRO A 218 -3.09 28.88 1.41
N TYR A 219 -2.52 28.72 2.60
CA TYR A 219 -3.25 28.95 3.84
C TYR A 219 -3.49 30.45 4.05
N VAL A 220 -4.72 30.81 4.43
CA VAL A 220 -5.12 32.16 4.84
C VAL A 220 -6.02 32.03 6.07
N TRP A 221 -5.63 32.66 7.19
CA TRP A 221 -6.44 32.67 8.41
C TRP A 221 -7.83 33.29 8.14
N GLY A 222 -8.90 32.57 8.45
CA GLY A 222 -10.28 32.95 8.11
C GLY A 222 -10.65 32.70 6.65
N GLY A 223 -9.80 32.01 5.87
CA GLY A 223 -9.94 31.82 4.44
C GLY A 223 -11.08 30.88 4.05
N ASN A 224 -11.87 31.26 3.05
CA ASN A 224 -13.01 30.50 2.52
C ASN A 224 -12.83 30.13 1.04
N GLY A 225 -11.59 30.19 0.55
CA GLY A 225 -11.22 29.80 -0.79
C GLY A 225 -10.48 30.88 -1.57
N PRO A 226 -9.86 30.48 -2.70
CA PRO A 226 -9.05 31.37 -3.53
C PRO A 226 -9.86 32.56 -4.05
N ASP A 227 -11.11 32.36 -4.45
CA ASP A 227 -11.96 33.41 -5.02
C ASP A 227 -12.52 34.39 -3.97
N ALA A 228 -12.60 33.95 -2.70
CA ALA A 228 -13.18 34.74 -1.63
C ALA A 228 -12.14 35.56 -0.87
N ASN A 229 -11.01 34.93 -0.52
CA ASN A 229 -10.01 35.50 0.40
C ASN A 229 -8.56 35.22 -0.05
N GLY A 230 -8.37 34.60 -1.22
CA GLY A 230 -7.06 34.22 -1.73
C GLY A 230 -6.50 32.91 -1.19
N GLY A 231 -7.23 32.17 -0.35
CA GLY A 231 -6.78 30.90 0.21
C GLY A 231 -7.73 30.29 1.24
N TRP A 232 -7.27 29.25 1.92
CA TRP A 232 -8.07 28.41 2.82
C TRP A 232 -7.52 28.45 4.26
N ASP A 233 -8.38 28.39 5.28
CA ASP A 233 -7.97 27.82 6.57
C ASP A 233 -8.52 26.40 6.74
N CYS A 234 -8.15 25.74 7.85
CA CYS A 234 -8.49 24.34 8.10
C CYS A 234 -9.99 24.07 7.99
N SER A 235 -10.81 24.80 8.75
CA SER A 235 -12.25 24.60 8.80
C SER A 235 -13.00 25.18 7.59
N GLY A 236 -12.44 26.19 6.92
CA GLY A 236 -12.98 26.72 5.67
C GLY A 236 -12.82 25.74 4.49
N LEU A 237 -11.69 25.03 4.44
CA LEU A 237 -11.47 23.96 3.45
C LEU A 237 -12.48 22.81 3.65
N THR A 238 -12.64 22.34 4.88
CA THR A 238 -13.56 21.23 5.19
C THR A 238 -15.01 21.63 4.94
N GLU A 239 -15.42 22.84 5.33
CA GLU A 239 -16.77 23.34 5.09
C GLU A 239 -17.08 23.37 3.59
N ALA A 240 -16.18 23.89 2.76
CA ALA A 240 -16.36 23.95 1.33
C ALA A 240 -16.39 22.56 0.67
N ALA A 241 -15.55 21.63 1.13
CA ALA A 241 -15.52 20.25 0.65
C ALA A 241 -16.84 19.51 0.93
N TYR A 242 -17.35 19.62 2.15
CA TYR A 242 -18.64 19.05 2.52
C TYR A 242 -19.81 19.73 1.80
N ARG A 243 -19.77 21.06 1.64
CA ARG A 243 -20.77 21.80 0.87
C ARG A 243 -20.81 21.37 -0.60
N ALA A 244 -19.66 21.09 -1.21
CA ALA A 244 -19.58 20.57 -2.58
C ALA A 244 -20.25 19.20 -2.72
N ALA A 245 -20.26 18.41 -1.65
CA ALA A 245 -20.97 17.13 -1.56
C ALA A 245 -22.42 17.24 -1.07
N GLY A 246 -22.96 18.46 -0.95
CA GLY A 246 -24.35 18.71 -0.52
C GLY A 246 -24.59 18.59 0.99
N ILE A 247 -23.54 18.58 1.81
CA ILE A 247 -23.64 18.53 3.28
C ILE A 247 -23.23 19.88 3.85
N SER A 248 -24.13 20.50 4.62
CA SER A 248 -23.81 21.71 5.36
C SER A 248 -23.20 21.34 6.71
N ILE A 249 -21.97 21.78 6.94
CA ILE A 249 -21.32 21.75 8.25
C ILE A 249 -21.02 23.19 8.72
N PRO A 250 -20.83 23.44 10.02
CA PRO A 250 -20.48 24.76 10.54
C PRO A 250 -19.14 25.29 10.01
N ARG A 251 -18.94 26.61 10.09
CA ARG A 251 -17.72 27.27 9.63
C ARG A 251 -16.49 27.00 10.49
N THR A 252 -16.65 26.83 11.80
CA THR A 252 -15.52 26.82 12.74
C THR A 252 -15.17 25.41 13.19
N THR A 253 -13.91 25.16 13.50
CA THR A 253 -13.46 23.87 14.06
C THR A 253 -14.19 23.51 15.35
N TYR A 254 -14.43 24.50 16.22
CA TYR A 254 -15.15 24.36 17.49
C TYR A 254 -16.57 23.80 17.31
N ASP A 255 -17.24 24.17 16.21
CA ASP A 255 -18.57 23.66 15.90
C ASP A 255 -18.50 22.37 15.07
N GLN A 256 -17.52 22.28 14.15
CA GLN A 256 -17.38 21.13 13.25
C GLN A 256 -17.15 19.81 14.00
N VAL A 257 -16.41 19.84 15.11
CA VAL A 257 -16.13 18.66 15.96
C VAL A 257 -17.40 18.02 16.55
N HIS A 258 -18.53 18.73 16.52
CA HIS A 258 -19.83 18.24 16.98
C HIS A 258 -20.76 17.81 15.84
N THR A 259 -20.28 17.80 14.60
CA THR A 259 -21.08 17.48 13.42
C THR A 259 -20.93 16.01 13.05
N GLY A 260 -22.06 15.32 12.88
CA GLY A 260 -22.08 13.90 12.51
C GLY A 260 -21.83 12.96 13.69
N ALA A 261 -21.74 11.66 13.39
CA ALA A 261 -21.47 10.65 14.40
C ALA A 261 -19.98 10.65 14.80
N PRO A 262 -19.63 10.49 16.08
CA PRO A 262 -18.25 10.24 16.51
C PRO A 262 -17.72 8.95 15.88
N VAL A 263 -16.45 8.96 15.49
CA VAL A 263 -15.76 7.82 14.88
C VAL A 263 -14.51 7.49 15.70
N SER A 264 -14.34 6.21 16.01
CA SER A 264 -13.11 5.69 16.63
C SER A 264 -12.01 5.49 15.58
N GLU A 265 -10.74 5.57 15.99
CA GLU A 265 -9.60 5.51 15.05
C GLU A 265 -9.57 4.21 14.22
N ASP A 266 -9.99 3.08 14.80
CA ASP A 266 -10.10 1.79 14.13
C ASP A 266 -11.28 1.69 13.15
N GLN A 267 -12.16 2.69 13.14
CA GLN A 267 -13.33 2.80 12.27
C GLN A 267 -13.26 3.97 11.29
N LEU A 268 -12.11 4.64 11.21
CA LEU A 268 -11.90 5.74 10.27
C LEU A 268 -12.07 5.28 8.83
N LEU A 269 -12.86 6.05 8.08
CA LEU A 269 -13.09 5.85 6.66
C LEU A 269 -12.74 7.14 5.89
N PRO A 270 -12.26 7.03 4.63
CA PRO A 270 -12.01 8.19 3.80
C PRO A 270 -13.24 9.11 3.74
N GLY A 271 -13.00 10.40 3.98
CA GLY A 271 -14.01 11.43 4.09
C GLY A 271 -14.23 11.91 5.53
N ASP A 272 -13.98 11.09 6.55
CA ASP A 272 -14.15 11.49 7.95
C ASP A 272 -13.30 12.72 8.31
N LEU A 273 -13.81 13.55 9.22
CA LEU A 273 -13.05 14.67 9.76
C LEU A 273 -12.20 14.20 10.94
N VAL A 274 -10.92 14.57 10.96
CA VAL A 274 -9.99 14.31 12.07
C VAL A 274 -9.61 15.63 12.73
N PHE A 275 -9.69 15.68 14.06
CA PHE A 275 -9.55 16.90 14.86
C PHE A 275 -8.39 16.82 15.83
N TYR A 276 -7.78 17.97 16.12
CA TYR A 276 -6.61 18.09 17.00
C TYR A 276 -6.83 19.17 18.06
N GLY A 277 -6.22 18.96 19.23
CA GLY A 277 -6.35 19.79 20.42
C GLY A 277 -7.02 19.06 21.58
N THR A 278 -7.97 19.70 22.23
CA THR A 278 -8.71 19.12 23.36
C THR A 278 -10.19 19.45 23.29
N ALA A 279 -11.01 18.82 24.14
CA ALA A 279 -12.43 19.14 24.27
C ALA A 279 -12.74 20.63 24.50
N ALA A 280 -11.82 21.37 25.13
CA ALA A 280 -11.99 22.79 25.42
C ALA A 280 -11.37 23.71 24.35
N ASP A 281 -10.47 23.19 23.51
CA ASP A 281 -9.67 23.96 22.56
C ASP A 281 -9.30 23.09 21.36
N VAL A 282 -10.25 22.91 20.44
CA VAL A 282 -10.02 22.21 19.17
C VAL A 282 -9.57 23.24 18.15
N HIS A 283 -8.31 23.16 17.74
CA HIS A 283 -7.67 24.22 16.94
C HIS A 283 -7.46 23.83 15.47
N HIS A 284 -7.45 22.54 15.14
CA HIS A 284 -7.20 22.08 13.77
C HIS A 284 -8.10 20.93 13.33
N VAL A 285 -8.37 20.86 12.03
CA VAL A 285 -9.17 19.81 11.38
C VAL A 285 -8.60 19.45 10.00
N GLY A 286 -8.69 18.17 9.64
CA GLY A 286 -8.40 17.66 8.30
C GLY A 286 -9.44 16.63 7.84
N ILE A 287 -9.36 16.23 6.57
CA ILE A 287 -10.21 15.19 5.97
C ILE A 287 -9.37 13.94 5.77
N TYR A 288 -9.76 12.83 6.41
CA TYR A 288 -9.08 11.55 6.31
C TYR A 288 -9.19 10.98 4.90
N LEU A 289 -8.07 10.48 4.36
CA LEU A 289 -8.00 9.92 3.00
C LEU A 289 -7.92 8.39 3.00
N GLY A 290 -7.87 7.75 4.16
CA GLY A 290 -7.40 6.37 4.27
C GLY A 290 -5.88 6.29 4.29
N GLY A 291 -5.33 5.09 4.46
CA GLY A 291 -3.88 4.87 4.42
C GLY A 291 -3.09 5.66 5.48
N GLY A 292 -3.73 6.10 6.57
CA GLY A 292 -3.08 6.93 7.59
C GLY A 292 -2.79 8.37 7.14
N GLN A 293 -3.42 8.87 6.08
CA GLN A 293 -3.22 10.23 5.58
C GLN A 293 -4.47 11.10 5.71
N MET A 294 -4.27 12.41 5.73
CA MET A 294 -5.32 13.41 5.62
C MET A 294 -4.94 14.51 4.61
N VAL A 295 -5.94 15.15 4.01
CA VAL A 295 -5.77 16.45 3.34
C VAL A 295 -6.22 17.55 4.29
N HIS A 296 -5.42 18.62 4.40
CA HIS A 296 -5.70 19.74 5.30
C HIS A 296 -5.07 21.05 4.81
N ALA A 297 -5.59 22.17 5.33
CA ALA A 297 -4.93 23.48 5.29
C ALA A 297 -4.26 23.72 6.66
N PRO A 298 -2.96 23.42 6.82
CA PRO A 298 -2.28 23.34 8.12
C PRO A 298 -2.19 24.66 8.88
N THR A 299 -1.42 25.62 8.34
CA THR A 299 -1.06 26.86 9.03
C THR A 299 -0.42 27.84 8.05
N PHE A 300 -0.11 29.05 8.52
CA PHE A 300 0.52 30.10 7.72
C PHE A 300 1.85 29.63 7.09
N ASN A 301 2.07 30.03 5.83
CA ASN A 301 3.19 29.60 4.97
C ASN A 301 3.23 28.12 4.57
N GLU A 302 2.25 27.32 4.96
CA GLU A 302 2.10 25.96 4.46
C GLU A 302 0.86 25.89 3.57
N PRO A 303 0.98 25.41 2.32
CA PRO A 303 -0.17 25.27 1.43
C PRO A 303 -1.07 24.12 1.88
N VAL A 304 -2.25 24.02 1.27
CA VAL A 304 -3.07 22.81 1.36
C VAL A 304 -2.23 21.63 0.90
N GLN A 305 -2.14 20.60 1.74
CA GLN A 305 -1.24 19.46 1.52
C GLN A 305 -1.84 18.16 2.04
N ILE A 306 -1.19 17.05 1.70
CA ILE A 306 -1.43 15.74 2.29
C ILE A 306 -0.36 15.49 3.35
N SER A 307 -0.77 15.00 4.51
CA SER A 307 0.13 14.64 5.60
C SER A 307 -0.42 13.42 6.36
N ALA A 308 0.43 12.76 7.13
CA ALA A 308 -0.03 11.72 8.05
C ALA A 308 -1.01 12.31 9.06
N TYR A 309 -2.13 11.63 9.33
CA TYR A 309 -3.08 12.11 10.35
C TYR A 309 -2.60 11.83 11.78
N ARG A 310 -1.59 10.95 11.95
CA ARG A 310 -0.88 10.73 13.21
C ARG A 310 0.60 10.98 13.00
N TRP A 311 1.24 11.61 13.97
CA TRP A 311 2.70 11.78 14.02
C TRP A 311 3.18 11.81 15.48
N SER A 312 4.47 11.58 15.70
CA SER A 312 5.04 11.61 17.04
C SER A 312 4.85 12.98 17.68
N GLY A 313 4.11 13.03 18.80
CA GLY A 313 3.82 14.26 19.52
C GLY A 313 2.62 15.05 18.98
N ASP A 314 1.78 14.43 18.13
CA ASP A 314 0.46 14.98 17.81
C ASP A 314 -0.44 15.10 19.06
N ASP A 315 -1.44 15.97 18.94
CA ASP A 315 -2.52 16.14 19.90
C ASP A 315 -3.86 15.74 19.26
N TYR A 316 -3.88 14.60 18.55
CA TYR A 316 -5.12 14.05 17.99
C TYR A 316 -6.19 13.94 19.08
N TYR A 317 -7.35 14.52 18.81
CA TYR A 317 -8.46 14.61 19.77
C TYR A 317 -9.56 13.60 19.47
N THR A 318 -10.15 13.66 18.27
CA THR A 318 -11.29 12.82 17.88
C THR A 318 -11.50 12.83 16.37
N ALA A 319 -12.38 11.96 15.87
CA ALA A 319 -12.91 12.02 14.52
C ALA A 319 -14.44 12.04 14.50
N THR A 320 -15.01 12.60 13.43
CA THR A 320 -16.46 12.57 13.16
C THR A 320 -16.76 12.23 11.72
N ARG A 321 -17.97 11.70 11.48
CA ARG A 321 -18.52 11.38 10.15
C ARG A 321 -19.77 12.22 9.89
N PRO A 322 -19.63 13.44 9.33
CA PRO A 322 -20.76 14.23 8.90
C PRO A 322 -21.59 13.52 7.81
N THR A 323 -22.89 13.51 7.99
CA THR A 323 -23.88 13.00 7.03
C THR A 323 -24.85 14.13 6.66
N PRO A 324 -25.61 14.01 5.55
CA PRO A 324 -26.72 14.91 5.32
C PRO A 324 -27.64 14.92 6.54
N ALA A 325 -28.14 16.10 6.94
CA ALA A 325 -29.18 16.17 7.95
C ALA A 325 -30.37 15.33 7.46
N HIS A 326 -30.89 14.43 8.30
CA HIS A 326 -32.17 13.80 8.01
C HIS A 326 -33.21 14.92 7.88
N ASP A 327 -33.90 14.96 6.74
CA ASP A 327 -35.05 15.83 6.55
C ASP A 327 -36.15 15.36 7.51
N ASP A 328 -36.22 15.97 8.70
CA ASP A 328 -37.22 15.69 9.74
C ASP A 328 -38.67 16.05 9.31
N SER A 329 -38.89 16.43 8.05
CA SER A 329 -40.22 16.74 7.50
C SER A 329 -41.17 15.53 7.35
N ARG A 330 -40.75 14.31 7.72
CA ARG A 330 -41.61 13.11 7.76
C ARG A 330 -42.22 12.75 9.12
N ALA A 331 -41.89 13.47 10.19
CA ALA A 331 -42.49 13.23 11.52
C ALA A 331 -43.81 14.00 11.77
N ALA A 332 -44.32 14.75 10.79
CA ALA A 332 -45.56 15.52 10.91
C ALA A 332 -46.53 15.28 9.72
N ARG A 333 -47.02 14.04 9.58
CA ARG A 333 -48.24 13.72 8.82
C ARG A 333 -49.06 12.67 9.54
#